data_AF-A0A9X0W871-F1
#
_entry.id   AF-A0A9X0W871-F1
#
_cell.length_a   1.000
_cell.length_b   1.000
_cell.length_c   1.000
_cell.angle_alpha   90.00
_cell.angle_beta   90.00
_cell.angle_gamma   90.00
#
_symmetry.space_group_name_H-M   'P 1'
#
loop_
_entity.id
_entity.type
_entity.pdbx_description
1 polymer ?
#
loop_
_entity_poly.entity_id
_entity_poly.type
_entity_poly.pdbx_seq_one_letter_code
_entity_poly.pdbx_strand_id
1 'polypeptide(L)'
;MYETTRLAIALRMARAVAQMTQVELASALDVSKTIIARNERADMAMRADTLVRLIAVMRSRQIEIDLFSTLDTVRLEAAGPHLDSAAMRAARAALNISQQAFADELGLSKSVVTHGERNDSIMRSDTLMILIETMQARGIDLDWSPVNETLSVIVQAKAVLAIEEEERRELIPLSAVSGVKEGQASTGTMTEATETEHALLSKLLSTPSEASPRADQSEQGSEDEPS
;
A
#
# COMPACT_ATOMS: atom_id res chain seq x y z
N MET A 1 -15.05 6.67 -6.57
CA MET A 1 -13.90 5.75 -6.48
C MET A 1 -12.68 6.40 -7.12
N TYR A 2 -12.81 6.98 -8.31
CA TYR A 2 -11.79 7.86 -8.89
C TYR A 2 -11.11 8.86 -7.93
N GLU A 3 -11.88 9.71 -7.24
CA GLU A 3 -11.32 10.69 -6.27
C GLU A 3 -10.60 10.03 -5.08
N THR A 4 -11.10 8.89 -4.59
CA THR A 4 -10.45 8.14 -3.52
C THR A 4 -9.13 7.52 -3.99
N THR A 5 -9.05 7.08 -5.24
CA THR A 5 -7.82 6.56 -5.86
C THR A 5 -6.78 7.67 -6.04
N ARG A 6 -7.16 8.85 -6.54
CA ARG A 6 -6.25 10.01 -6.64
C ARG A 6 -5.60 10.35 -5.31
N LEU A 7 -6.42 10.38 -4.26
CA LEU A 7 -5.97 10.66 -2.91
C LEU A 7 -5.09 9.54 -2.34
N ALA A 8 -5.43 8.27 -2.60
CA ALA A 8 -4.61 7.13 -2.23
C ALA A 8 -3.22 7.19 -2.89
N ILE A 9 -3.18 7.48 -4.20
CA ILE A 9 -1.94 7.68 -4.96
C ILE A 9 -1.10 8.80 -4.34
N ALA A 10 -1.69 9.97 -4.08
CA ALA A 10 -0.99 11.10 -3.46
C ALA A 10 -0.41 10.72 -2.09
N LEU A 11 -1.21 10.06 -1.24
CA LEU A 11 -0.78 9.62 0.08
C LEU A 11 0.40 8.64 0.01
N ARG A 12 0.31 7.63 -0.87
CA ARG A 12 1.35 6.62 -1.06
C ARG A 12 2.65 7.28 -1.55
N MET A 13 2.58 8.13 -2.57
CA MET A 13 3.74 8.84 -3.11
C MET A 13 4.38 9.75 -2.05
N ALA A 14 3.58 10.60 -1.40
CA ALA A 14 4.09 11.53 -0.39
C ALA A 14 4.75 10.80 0.77
N ARG A 15 4.14 9.71 1.25
CA ARG A 15 4.74 8.86 2.28
C ARG A 15 6.04 8.23 1.81
N ALA A 16 6.10 7.73 0.58
CA ALA A 16 7.27 7.07 0.03
C ALA A 16 8.45 8.05 -0.20
N VAL A 17 8.16 9.26 -0.66
CA VAL A 17 9.15 10.34 -0.79
C VAL A 17 9.66 10.79 0.58
N ALA A 18 8.75 10.96 1.55
CA ALA A 18 9.08 11.30 2.93
C ALA A 18 9.74 10.16 3.72
N GLN A 19 9.81 8.95 3.15
CA GLN A 19 10.37 7.74 3.76
C GLN A 19 9.72 7.36 5.09
N MET A 20 8.44 7.68 5.22
CA MET A 20 7.70 7.36 6.43
C MET A 20 7.09 5.97 6.29
N THR A 21 7.16 5.21 7.36
CA THR A 21 6.29 4.05 7.54
C THR A 21 4.84 4.51 7.73
N GLN A 22 3.88 3.61 7.55
CA GLN A 22 2.48 3.90 7.86
C GLN A 22 2.29 4.28 9.33
N VAL A 23 3.11 3.75 10.24
CA VAL A 23 3.02 4.06 11.68
C VAL A 23 3.49 5.48 11.95
N GLU A 24 4.64 5.88 11.40
CA GLU A 24 5.16 7.24 11.57
C GLU A 24 4.22 8.28 10.97
N LEU A 25 3.64 7.99 9.80
CA LEU A 25 2.66 8.89 9.20
C LEU A 25 1.38 8.96 10.03
N ALA A 26 0.89 7.83 10.52
CA ALA A 26 -0.28 7.80 11.39
C ALA A 26 -0.07 8.65 12.65
N SER A 27 1.09 8.51 13.30
CA SER A 27 1.48 9.33 14.45
C SER A 27 1.56 10.82 14.10
N ALA A 28 2.13 11.18 12.96
CA ALA A 28 2.23 12.57 12.53
C ALA A 28 0.87 13.21 12.19
N LEU A 29 -0.13 12.40 11.83
CA LEU A 29 -1.48 12.84 11.48
C LEU A 29 -2.49 12.71 12.63
N ASP A 30 -2.05 12.18 13.78
CA ASP A 30 -2.90 11.86 14.94
C ASP A 30 -4.09 10.95 14.58
N VAL A 31 -3.80 9.87 13.85
CA VAL A 31 -4.77 8.83 13.48
C VAL A 31 -4.20 7.44 13.72
N SER A 32 -5.05 6.41 13.64
CA SER A 32 -4.55 5.03 13.73
C SER A 32 -3.88 4.58 12.43
N LYS A 33 -2.92 3.64 12.53
CA LYS A 33 -2.29 2.99 11.37
C LYS A 33 -3.33 2.42 10.39
N THR A 34 -4.42 1.85 10.90
CA THR A 34 -5.50 1.28 10.09
C THR A 34 -6.17 2.33 9.21
N ILE A 35 -6.32 3.57 9.68
CA ILE A 35 -6.86 4.66 8.87
C ILE A 35 -5.92 4.96 7.69
N ILE A 36 -4.60 5.02 7.92
CA ILE A 36 -3.63 5.19 6.83
C ILE A 36 -3.72 4.04 5.83
N ALA A 37 -3.69 2.80 6.31
CA ALA A 37 -3.74 1.62 5.45
C ALA A 37 -5.01 1.57 4.58
N ARG A 38 -6.18 1.96 5.11
CA ARG A 38 -7.42 2.02 4.35
C ARG A 38 -7.45 3.15 3.33
N ASN A 39 -6.91 4.33 3.68
CA ASN A 39 -6.80 5.43 2.72
C ASN A 39 -5.83 5.09 1.58
N GLU A 40 -4.72 4.41 1.87
CA GLU A 40 -3.77 3.97 0.84
C GLU A 40 -4.32 2.89 -0.09
N ARG A 41 -5.40 2.20 0.27
CA ARG A 41 -6.10 1.23 -0.58
C ARG A 41 -7.35 1.79 -1.27
N ALA A 42 -7.63 3.09 -1.09
CA ALA A 42 -8.89 3.71 -1.51
C ALA A 42 -10.16 3.01 -0.94
N ASP A 43 -10.04 2.26 0.16
CA ASP A 43 -11.16 1.58 0.85
C ASP A 43 -12.11 2.56 1.55
N MET A 44 -11.64 3.80 1.76
CA MET A 44 -12.41 4.87 2.37
C MET A 44 -11.95 6.23 1.88
N ALA A 45 -12.88 7.19 1.90
CA ALA A 45 -12.53 8.60 1.73
C ALA A 45 -11.80 9.13 2.96
N MET A 46 -10.69 9.84 2.73
CA MET A 46 -10.00 10.56 3.79
C MET A 46 -10.88 11.69 4.28
N ARG A 47 -10.83 11.94 5.58
CA ARG A 47 -11.47 13.11 6.15
C ARG A 47 -10.70 14.37 5.79
N ALA A 48 -11.40 15.48 5.59
CA ALA A 48 -10.80 16.75 5.19
C ALA A 48 -9.77 17.27 6.22
N ASP A 49 -10.03 17.08 7.51
CA ASP A 49 -9.09 17.45 8.59
C ASP A 49 -7.79 16.64 8.53
N THR A 50 -7.87 15.34 8.23
CA THR A 50 -6.69 14.49 7.98
C THR A 50 -5.91 14.94 6.74
N LEU A 51 -6.60 15.33 5.65
CA LEU A 51 -5.94 15.85 4.44
C LEU A 51 -5.20 17.16 4.72
N VAL A 52 -5.81 18.09 5.45
CA VAL A 52 -5.16 19.35 5.84
C VAL A 52 -3.90 19.09 6.68
N ARG A 53 -3.98 18.16 7.65
CA ARG A 53 -2.80 17.73 8.44
C ARG A 53 -1.73 17.09 7.56
N LEU A 54 -2.11 16.26 6.59
CA LEU A 54 -1.19 15.64 5.64
C LEU A 54 -0.42 16.70 4.85
N ILE A 55 -1.12 17.66 4.27
CA ILE A 55 -0.49 18.76 3.51
C ILE A 55 0.49 19.54 4.39
N ALA A 56 0.12 19.83 5.65
CA ALA A 56 1.00 20.53 6.58
C ALA A 56 2.25 19.71 6.94
N VAL A 57 2.10 18.41 7.23
CA VAL A 57 3.21 17.49 7.54
C VAL A 57 4.17 17.37 6.35
N MET A 58 3.65 17.26 5.13
CA MET A 58 4.46 17.12 3.92
C MET A 58 5.18 18.42 3.57
N ARG A 59 4.53 19.57 3.70
CA ARG A 59 5.17 20.87 3.48
C ARG A 59 6.36 21.11 4.42
N SER A 60 6.26 20.67 5.69
CA SER A 60 7.39 20.74 6.64
C SER A 60 8.61 19.90 6.23
N ARG A 61 8.43 18.99 5.27
CA ARG A 61 9.45 18.12 4.67
C ARG A 61 9.78 18.52 3.23
N GLN A 62 9.40 19.72 2.80
CA GLN A 62 9.63 20.21 1.43
C GLN A 62 8.95 19.34 0.35
N ILE A 63 7.80 18.73 0.70
CA ILE A 63 6.97 17.96 -0.20
C ILE A 63 5.64 18.68 -0.35
N GLU A 64 5.29 19.08 -1.57
CA GLU A 64 4.01 19.70 -1.90
C GLU A 64 3.14 18.70 -2.66
N ILE A 65 1.89 18.57 -2.21
CA ILE A 65 0.89 17.72 -2.86
C ILE A 65 -0.13 18.65 -3.49
N ASP A 66 -0.38 18.45 -4.78
CA ASP A 66 -1.40 19.16 -5.53
C ASP A 66 -2.40 18.18 -6.16
N LEU A 67 -3.60 18.23 -5.62
CA LEU A 67 -4.77 17.45 -6.05
C LEU A 67 -5.87 18.33 -6.64
N PHE A 68 -5.69 19.65 -6.66
CA PHE A 68 -6.80 20.58 -6.90
C PHE A 68 -6.55 21.54 -8.06
N SER A 69 -5.30 21.79 -8.45
CA SER A 69 -5.00 22.74 -9.55
C SER A 69 -5.48 22.25 -10.91
N THR A 70 -5.34 20.95 -11.15
CA THR A 70 -5.64 20.31 -12.42
C THR A 70 -6.56 19.13 -12.16
N LEU A 71 -7.79 19.25 -12.68
CA LEU A 71 -8.77 18.18 -12.65
C LEU A 71 -8.13 16.88 -13.15
N ASP A 72 -8.39 15.78 -12.45
CA ASP A 72 -8.02 14.43 -12.87
C ASP A 72 -6.53 14.08 -12.85
N THR A 73 -5.64 14.92 -12.29
CA THR A 73 -4.21 14.58 -12.13
C THR A 73 -3.80 14.53 -10.66
N VAL A 74 -2.70 13.85 -10.36
CA VAL A 74 -2.05 13.94 -9.05
C VAL A 74 -0.65 14.46 -9.27
N ARG A 75 -0.33 15.62 -8.68
CA ARG A 75 1.01 16.20 -8.72
C ARG A 75 1.63 16.16 -7.34
N LEU A 76 2.89 15.75 -7.29
CA LEU A 76 3.74 15.86 -6.12
C LEU A 76 5.03 16.55 -6.52
N GLU A 77 5.42 17.58 -5.76
CA GLU A 77 6.69 18.25 -5.89
C GLU A 77 7.50 18.01 -4.63
N ALA A 78 8.78 17.70 -4.78
CA ALA A 78 9.69 17.49 -3.67
C ALA A 78 11.01 18.22 -3.95
N ALA A 79 11.60 18.77 -2.89
CA ALA A 79 12.92 19.36 -2.93
C ALA A 79 13.86 18.68 -1.93
N GLY A 80 15.16 18.74 -2.22
CA GLY A 80 16.22 18.27 -1.33
C GLY A 80 17.11 17.19 -1.94
N PRO A 81 17.91 16.49 -1.12
CA PRO A 81 18.86 15.50 -1.62
C PRO A 81 18.18 14.18 -2.00
N HIS A 82 18.89 13.35 -2.78
CA HIS A 82 18.52 11.95 -3.08
C HIS A 82 17.19 11.79 -3.86
N LEU A 83 16.95 12.71 -4.78
CA LEU A 83 15.71 12.79 -5.57
C LEU A 83 15.52 11.64 -6.54
N ASP A 84 16.61 11.00 -6.97
CA ASP A 84 16.59 9.77 -7.74
C ASP A 84 15.94 8.63 -6.95
N SER A 85 16.33 8.46 -5.69
CA SER A 85 15.69 7.49 -4.79
C SER A 85 14.23 7.85 -4.48
N ALA A 86 13.94 9.14 -4.33
CA ALA A 86 12.58 9.64 -4.16
C ALA A 86 11.72 9.35 -5.40
N ALA A 87 12.25 9.55 -6.61
CA ALA A 87 11.56 9.28 -7.87
C ALA A 87 11.21 7.80 -8.00
N MET A 88 12.15 6.90 -7.71
CA MET A 88 11.91 5.45 -7.75
C MET A 88 10.83 5.02 -6.75
N ARG A 89 10.92 5.53 -5.51
CA ARG A 89 9.93 5.27 -4.45
C ARG A 89 8.55 5.81 -4.80
N ALA A 90 8.47 7.04 -5.31
CA ALA A 90 7.23 7.68 -5.72
C ALA A 90 6.56 6.92 -6.87
N ALA A 91 7.31 6.59 -7.91
CA ALA A 91 6.85 5.82 -9.05
C ALA A 91 6.25 4.47 -8.63
N ARG A 92 6.98 3.68 -7.83
CA ARG A 92 6.45 2.41 -7.33
C ARG A 92 5.23 2.60 -6.44
N ALA A 93 5.25 3.61 -5.58
CA ALA A 93 4.15 3.89 -4.66
C ALA A 93 2.87 4.35 -5.39
N ALA A 94 3.00 5.06 -6.51
CA ALA A 94 1.88 5.44 -7.36
C ALA A 94 1.15 4.18 -7.89
N LEU A 95 1.93 3.24 -8.43
CA LEU A 95 1.44 1.97 -8.99
C LEU A 95 0.93 0.98 -7.92
N ASN A 96 1.22 1.19 -6.63
CA ASN A 96 0.83 0.31 -5.53
C ASN A 96 1.36 -1.14 -5.63
N ILE A 97 2.52 -1.33 -6.26
CA ILE A 97 3.08 -2.67 -6.47
C ILE A 97 4.29 -2.97 -5.59
N SER A 98 4.61 -4.26 -5.48
CA SER A 98 5.79 -4.73 -4.75
C SER A 98 7.10 -4.33 -5.47
N GLN A 99 8.23 -4.34 -4.74
CA GLN A 99 9.54 -4.11 -5.37
C GLN A 99 9.88 -5.14 -6.46
N GLN A 100 9.40 -6.38 -6.34
CA GLN A 100 9.64 -7.39 -7.37
C GLN A 100 8.84 -7.06 -8.64
N ALA A 101 7.54 -6.83 -8.51
CA ALA A 101 6.69 -6.48 -9.65
C ALA A 101 7.15 -5.18 -10.34
N PHE A 102 7.64 -4.21 -9.56
CA PHE A 102 8.21 -2.99 -10.12
C PHE A 102 9.54 -3.24 -10.85
N ALA A 103 10.38 -4.15 -10.34
CA ALA A 103 11.60 -4.54 -11.04
C ALA A 103 11.27 -5.25 -12.37
N ASP A 104 10.27 -6.13 -12.35
CA ASP A 104 9.78 -6.82 -13.55
C ASP A 104 9.23 -5.81 -14.58
N GLU A 105 8.47 -4.81 -14.13
CA GLU A 105 7.95 -3.71 -14.95
C GLU A 105 9.07 -2.92 -15.64
N LEU A 106 10.16 -2.63 -14.91
CA LEU A 106 11.31 -1.90 -15.44
C LEU A 106 12.28 -2.78 -16.25
N GLY A 107 12.08 -4.10 -16.29
CA GLY A 107 13.06 -5.03 -16.88
C GLY A 107 14.40 -5.06 -16.12
N LEU A 108 14.38 -4.81 -14.82
CA LEU A 108 15.55 -4.75 -13.94
C LEU A 108 15.54 -5.89 -12.91
N SER A 109 16.66 -6.11 -12.22
CA SER A 109 16.65 -6.99 -11.05
C SER A 109 16.06 -6.28 -9.83
N LYS A 110 15.44 -7.04 -8.93
CA LYS A 110 14.97 -6.54 -7.63
C LYS A 110 16.09 -5.85 -6.85
N SER A 111 17.33 -6.34 -6.92
CA SER A 111 18.47 -5.73 -6.23
C SER A 111 18.78 -4.32 -6.71
N VAL A 112 18.63 -4.05 -8.02
CA VAL A 112 18.81 -2.70 -8.59
C VAL A 112 17.73 -1.76 -8.05
N VAL A 113 16.46 -2.19 -8.03
CA VAL A 113 15.36 -1.40 -7.45
C VAL A 113 15.58 -1.16 -5.95
N THR A 114 15.88 -2.20 -5.19
CA THR A 114 16.13 -2.10 -3.75
C THR A 114 17.30 -1.16 -3.43
N HIS A 115 18.35 -1.14 -4.28
CA HIS A 115 19.47 -0.23 -4.11
C HIS A 115 19.07 1.20 -4.50
N GLY A 116 18.40 1.38 -5.64
CA GLY A 116 17.94 2.69 -6.12
C GLY A 116 16.93 3.36 -5.20
N GLU A 117 16.20 2.63 -4.37
CA GLU A 117 15.29 3.20 -3.36
C GLU A 117 15.97 3.68 -2.06
N ARG A 118 17.29 3.50 -1.91
CA ARG A 118 18.03 3.96 -0.73
C ARG A 118 18.49 5.40 -0.90
N ASN A 119 18.51 6.18 0.18
CA ASN A 119 18.99 7.56 0.12
C ASN A 119 20.49 7.66 -0.15
N ASP A 120 21.28 6.70 0.31
CA ASP A 120 22.73 6.73 0.15
C ASP A 120 23.18 6.21 -1.23
N SER A 121 22.24 5.82 -2.10
CA SER A 121 22.52 5.37 -3.44
C SER A 121 22.38 6.51 -4.44
N ILE A 122 23.28 6.52 -5.42
CA ILE A 122 23.11 7.31 -6.64
C ILE A 122 22.69 6.34 -7.72
N MET A 123 21.50 6.56 -8.28
CA MET A 123 20.99 5.79 -9.38
C MET A 123 21.85 6.03 -10.63
N ARG A 124 22.22 4.94 -11.30
CA ARG A 124 22.93 5.05 -12.58
C ARG A 124 22.02 5.69 -13.64
N SER A 125 22.62 6.43 -14.56
CA SER A 125 21.88 7.13 -15.62
C SER A 125 21.05 6.20 -16.50
N ASP A 126 21.53 4.99 -16.80
CA ASP A 126 20.79 3.98 -17.57
C ASP A 126 19.51 3.53 -16.83
N THR A 127 19.64 3.23 -15.54
CA THR A 127 18.51 2.86 -14.67
C THR A 127 17.48 4.00 -14.58
N LEU A 128 17.95 5.24 -14.45
CA LEU A 128 17.07 6.40 -14.37
C LEU A 128 16.31 6.63 -15.68
N MET A 129 16.97 6.51 -16.84
CA MET A 129 16.31 6.62 -18.13
C MET A 129 15.23 5.55 -18.33
N ILE A 130 15.54 4.29 -17.97
CA ILE A 130 14.57 3.19 -18.00
C ILE A 130 13.37 3.48 -17.09
N LEU A 131 13.61 4.03 -15.89
CA LEU A 131 12.55 4.45 -14.97
C LEU A 131 11.66 5.52 -15.61
N ILE A 132 12.25 6.60 -16.14
CA ILE A 132 11.50 7.72 -16.74
C ILE A 132 10.68 7.24 -17.93
N GLU A 133 11.28 6.52 -18.88
CA GLU A 133 10.59 6.05 -20.09
C GLU A 133 9.44 5.08 -19.77
N THR A 134 9.68 4.11 -18.89
CA THR A 134 8.64 3.14 -18.49
C THR A 134 7.49 3.84 -17.75
N MET A 135 7.79 4.78 -16.85
CA MET A 135 6.75 5.53 -16.13
C MET A 135 5.96 6.46 -17.05
N GLN A 136 6.63 7.13 -18.00
CA GLN A 136 5.97 7.96 -18.99
C GLN A 136 5.01 7.14 -19.88
N ALA A 137 5.42 5.93 -20.27
CA ALA A 137 4.56 5.00 -21.01
C ALA A 137 3.31 4.61 -20.20
N ARG A 138 3.45 4.49 -18.87
CA ARG A 138 2.34 4.28 -17.92
C ARG A 138 1.52 5.55 -17.62
N GLY A 139 1.95 6.72 -18.08
CA GLY A 139 1.29 8.01 -17.81
C GLY A 139 1.66 8.65 -16.48
N ILE A 140 2.84 8.32 -15.97
CA ILE A 140 3.45 8.94 -14.79
C ILE A 140 4.68 9.70 -15.30
N ASP A 141 4.61 11.03 -15.33
CA ASP A 141 5.74 11.87 -15.71
C ASP A 141 6.63 12.10 -14.49
N LEU A 142 7.93 11.85 -14.66
CA LEU A 142 8.96 12.11 -13.67
C LEU A 142 9.88 13.19 -14.25
N ASP A 143 9.84 14.38 -13.66
CA ASP A 143 10.77 15.46 -13.99
C ASP A 143 11.70 15.67 -12.81
N TRP A 144 12.98 15.37 -13.01
CA TRP A 144 14.01 15.53 -12.01
C TRP A 144 15.07 16.50 -12.51
N SER A 145 15.33 17.54 -11.72
CA SER A 145 16.38 18.50 -11.98
C SER A 145 17.47 18.40 -10.90
N PRO A 146 18.65 17.84 -11.21
CA PRO A 146 19.78 17.84 -10.28
C PRO A 146 20.29 19.26 -10.00
N VAL A 147 20.10 20.20 -10.93
CA VAL A 147 20.58 21.59 -10.80
C VAL A 147 19.79 22.34 -9.73
N ASN A 148 18.48 22.13 -9.69
CA ASN A 148 17.59 22.82 -8.76
C ASN A 148 17.22 21.97 -7.55
N GLU A 149 17.75 20.74 -7.45
CA GLU A 149 17.38 19.75 -6.43
C GLU A 149 15.86 19.65 -6.27
N THR A 150 15.16 19.49 -7.40
CA THR A 150 13.70 19.33 -7.42
C THR A 150 13.28 18.07 -8.19
N LEU A 151 12.20 17.48 -7.72
CA LEU A 151 11.49 16.36 -8.33
C LEU A 151 10.02 16.74 -8.48
N SER A 152 9.48 16.62 -9.68
CA SER A 152 8.04 16.66 -9.96
C SER A 152 7.59 15.27 -10.42
N VAL A 153 6.54 14.76 -9.78
CA VAL A 153 5.87 13.52 -10.17
C VAL A 153 4.44 13.86 -10.52
N ILE A 154 4.04 13.58 -11.76
CA ILE A 154 2.69 13.86 -12.26
C ILE A 154 2.06 12.56 -12.73
N VAL A 155 1.03 12.11 -12.02
CA VAL A 155 0.21 10.97 -12.42
C VAL A 155 -0.96 11.51 -13.24
N GLN A 156 -0.95 11.23 -14.54
CA GLN A 156 -1.98 11.66 -15.48
C GLN A 156 -3.30 10.90 -15.27
N ALA A 157 -4.42 11.48 -15.71
CA ALA A 157 -5.74 10.86 -15.60
C ALA A 157 -5.80 9.42 -16.14
N LYS A 158 -5.15 9.18 -17.29
CA LYS A 158 -5.07 7.82 -17.88
C LYS A 158 -4.41 6.81 -16.94
N ALA A 159 -3.40 7.23 -16.18
CA ALA A 159 -2.69 6.38 -15.23
C ALA A 159 -3.54 6.13 -13.99
N VAL A 160 -4.22 7.16 -13.47
CA VAL A 160 -5.17 7.02 -12.35
C VAL A 160 -6.25 5.99 -12.67
N LEU A 161 -6.86 6.08 -13.87
CA LEU A 161 -7.88 5.12 -14.31
C LEU A 161 -7.32 3.70 -14.45
N ALA A 162 -6.11 3.54 -14.97
CA ALA A 162 -5.47 2.23 -15.11
C ALA A 162 -5.19 1.60 -13.74
N ILE A 163 -4.68 2.39 -12.78
CA ILE A 163 -4.43 1.96 -11.40
C ILE A 163 -5.75 1.57 -10.72
N GLU A 164 -6.81 2.37 -10.86
CA GLU A 164 -8.13 2.06 -10.28
C GLU A 164 -8.69 0.73 -10.83
N GLU A 165 -8.55 0.49 -12.13
CA GLU A 165 -9.01 -0.75 -12.77
C GLU A 165 -8.20 -1.97 -12.31
N GLU A 166 -6.88 -1.83 -12.15
CA GLU A 166 -6.00 -2.89 -11.63
C GLU A 166 -6.35 -3.23 -10.17
N GLU A 167 -6.49 -2.22 -9.30
CA GLU A 167 -6.92 -2.38 -7.91
C GLU A 167 -8.31 -3.06 -7.82
N ARG A 168 -9.23 -2.74 -8.75
CA ARG A 168 -10.55 -3.36 -8.82
C ARG A 168 -10.49 -4.84 -9.22
N ARG A 169 -9.59 -5.22 -10.12
CA ARG A 169 -9.43 -6.62 -10.56
C ARG A 169 -8.91 -7.50 -9.43
N GLU A 170 -8.01 -6.98 -8.59
CA GLU A 170 -7.49 -7.72 -7.43
C GLU A 170 -8.56 -8.01 -6.36
N LEU A 171 -9.62 -7.20 -6.29
CA LEU A 171 -10.72 -7.36 -5.34
C LEU A 171 -11.73 -8.44 -5.72
N ILE A 172 -11.72 -8.95 -6.96
CA ILE A 172 -12.62 -10.04 -7.38
C ILE A 172 -11.96 -11.38 -7.04
N PRO A 173 -12.46 -12.14 -6.05
CA PRO A 173 -11.91 -13.46 -5.76
C PRO A 173 -12.14 -14.39 -6.96
N LEU A 174 -11.07 -15.03 -7.44
CA LEU A 174 -11.07 -16.05 -8.50
C LEU A 174 -12.06 -17.21 -8.26
N SER A 175 -12.58 -17.37 -7.04
CA SER A 175 -13.64 -18.33 -6.70
C SER A 175 -15.01 -18.00 -7.32
N ALA A 176 -15.22 -16.80 -7.85
CA ALA A 176 -16.48 -16.43 -8.51
C ALA A 176 -16.53 -16.79 -10.02
N VAL A 177 -15.41 -17.23 -10.61
CA VAL A 177 -15.30 -17.44 -12.08
C VAL A 177 -15.36 -18.93 -12.48
N SER A 178 -15.26 -19.87 -11.53
CA SER A 178 -15.31 -21.33 -11.80
C SER A 178 -16.70 -21.96 -11.74
N GLY A 179 -17.77 -21.16 -11.86
CA GLY A 179 -19.17 -21.61 -11.83
C GLY A 179 -19.76 -22.07 -13.17
N VAL A 180 -19.00 -22.07 -14.27
CA VAL A 180 -19.47 -22.62 -15.55
C VAL A 180 -19.21 -24.13 -15.55
N LYS A 181 -20.19 -24.89 -15.05
CA LYS A 181 -20.26 -26.33 -15.27
C LYS A 181 -20.30 -26.57 -16.78
N GLU A 182 -19.20 -27.04 -17.35
CA GLU A 182 -19.20 -27.73 -18.64
C GLU A 182 -20.22 -28.87 -18.56
N GLY A 183 -21.21 -28.81 -19.44
CA GLY A 183 -22.17 -29.88 -19.63
C GLY A 183 -21.44 -31.13 -20.14
N GLN A 184 -21.17 -32.08 -19.24
CA GLN A 184 -20.88 -33.45 -19.63
C GLN A 184 -22.18 -34.10 -20.10
N ALA A 185 -22.25 -34.30 -21.42
CA ALA A 185 -23.17 -35.23 -22.05
C ALA A 185 -22.68 -36.68 -21.87
N SER A 186 -23.64 -37.61 -21.73
CA SER A 186 -23.54 -39.06 -21.96
C SER A 186 -22.72 -39.84 -20.92
N THR A 187 -23.16 -40.95 -20.31
CA THR A 187 -24.00 -42.07 -20.77
C THR A 187 -24.43 -42.87 -19.53
N GLY A 188 -25.61 -43.47 -19.57
CA GLY A 188 -26.15 -44.24 -18.45
C GLY A 188 -25.49 -45.59 -18.20
N THR A 189 -25.64 -46.06 -16.97
CA THR A 189 -25.89 -47.47 -16.62
C THR A 189 -26.52 -47.53 -15.23
N MET A 190 -27.59 -48.32 -15.13
CA MET A 190 -28.30 -48.67 -13.91
C MET A 190 -27.49 -49.68 -13.08
N THR A 191 -27.44 -49.52 -11.75
CA THR A 191 -27.62 -50.60 -10.75
C THR A 191 -27.70 -50.05 -9.31
N GLU A 192 -28.77 -50.46 -8.60
CA GLU A 192 -28.92 -50.83 -7.16
C GLU A 192 -28.25 -49.96 -6.06
N ALA A 193 -29.01 -49.29 -5.16
CA ALA A 193 -29.52 -49.79 -3.86
C ALA A 193 -28.36 -50.27 -2.93
N THR A 194 -28.09 -49.75 -1.73
CA THR A 194 -28.95 -49.52 -0.56
C THR A 194 -28.26 -48.63 0.51
N GLU A 195 -29.08 -48.12 1.45
CA GLU A 195 -28.82 -48.08 2.91
C GLU A 195 -27.96 -46.98 3.61
N THR A 196 -28.74 -46.10 4.26
CA THR A 196 -28.69 -45.70 5.69
C THR A 196 -27.66 -44.72 6.24
N GLU A 197 -28.19 -43.55 6.57
CA GLU A 197 -28.00 -42.79 7.80
C GLU A 197 -27.44 -43.57 9.01
N HIS A 198 -26.32 -43.08 9.55
CA HIS A 198 -26.09 -42.98 11.00
C HIS A 198 -24.92 -42.00 11.25
N ALA A 199 -25.21 -40.71 11.43
CA ALA A 199 -25.39 -40.08 12.74
C ALA A 199 -24.12 -40.16 13.62
N LEU A 200 -23.37 -39.05 13.72
CA LEU A 200 -23.57 -38.06 14.78
C LEU A 200 -23.53 -38.69 16.18
N LEU A 201 -22.35 -39.12 16.66
CA LEU A 201 -22.14 -39.44 18.09
C LEU A 201 -20.62 -39.63 18.41
N SER A 202 -19.85 -38.55 18.51
CA SER A 202 -18.64 -38.54 19.36
C SER A 202 -18.35 -37.19 20.05
N LYS A 203 -19.34 -36.30 20.11
CA LYS A 203 -19.22 -34.96 20.72
C LYS A 203 -19.60 -34.90 22.21
N LEU A 204 -19.44 -36.01 22.93
CA LEU A 204 -19.64 -36.04 24.38
C LEU A 204 -18.48 -36.80 25.03
N LEU A 205 -17.97 -36.23 26.12
CA LEU A 205 -16.94 -36.73 27.04
C LEU A 205 -15.52 -36.22 26.78
N SER A 206 -15.22 -35.00 27.26
CA SER A 206 -14.28 -34.82 28.39
C SER A 206 -13.96 -33.33 28.63
N THR A 207 -14.66 -32.73 29.59
CA THR A 207 -14.08 -31.77 30.54
C THR A 207 -13.29 -32.57 31.59
N PRO A 208 -12.14 -32.12 32.11
CA PRO A 208 -12.08 -31.12 33.20
C PRO A 208 -10.90 -30.13 32.98
N SER A 209 -10.64 -29.08 33.74
CA SER A 209 -10.32 -29.08 35.18
C SER A 209 -10.10 -27.65 35.67
N GLU A 210 -10.33 -27.51 36.96
CA GLU A 210 -10.51 -26.30 37.75
C GLU A 210 -9.28 -25.41 37.95
N ALA A 211 -9.63 -24.16 38.24
CA ALA A 211 -8.96 -23.11 39.01
C ALA A 211 -7.79 -23.49 39.95
N SER A 212 -6.80 -22.59 40.01
CA SER A 212 -6.37 -22.04 41.30
C SER A 212 -5.70 -20.67 41.16
N PRO A 213 -5.97 -19.74 42.11
CA PRO A 213 -5.37 -18.42 42.17
C PRO A 213 -4.08 -18.43 43.00
N ARG A 214 -3.13 -17.53 42.69
CA ARG A 214 -2.08 -17.16 43.64
C ARG A 214 -1.92 -15.65 43.68
N ALA A 215 -2.14 -15.14 44.88
CA ALA A 215 -1.91 -13.78 45.29
C ALA A 215 -0.43 -13.51 45.57
N ASP A 216 -0.14 -12.22 45.68
CA ASP A 216 0.72 -11.61 46.69
C ASP A 216 2.22 -11.51 46.36
N GLN A 217 2.64 -10.30 45.94
CA GLN A 217 3.86 -9.64 46.43
C GLN A 217 3.66 -8.12 46.42
N SER A 218 3.45 -7.56 47.60
CA SER A 218 3.73 -6.18 47.99
C SER A 218 5.18 -6.06 48.47
N GLU A 219 5.90 -4.99 48.10
CA GLU A 219 6.94 -4.28 48.87
C GLU A 219 7.49 -3.14 47.97
N GLN A 220 7.15 -1.87 48.21
CA GLN A 220 7.78 -0.89 49.12
C GLN A 220 9.20 -0.42 48.75
N GLY A 221 9.31 0.89 48.54
CA GLY A 221 10.53 1.71 48.49
C GLY A 221 10.16 3.14 48.07
N SER A 222 9.74 4.00 49.01
CA SER A 222 10.54 5.06 49.69
C SER A 222 11.22 6.01 48.69
N GLU A 223 10.65 7.18 48.39
CA GLU A 223 10.88 8.47 49.08
C GLU A 223 12.37 8.81 49.26
N ASP A 224 12.84 9.82 48.50
CA ASP A 224 13.68 10.93 49.00
C ASP A 224 13.87 12.00 47.88
N GLU A 225 13.20 13.13 48.06
CA GLU A 225 13.63 14.50 47.65
C GLU A 225 14.44 15.10 48.84
N PRO A 226 14.93 16.35 48.83
CA PRO A 226 15.68 17.12 47.84
C PRO A 226 16.96 17.78 48.46
N SER A 227 17.80 18.40 47.64
CA SER A 227 18.57 19.64 47.94
C SER A 227 19.19 20.20 46.66
#